data_AF-A0A8C1LP64-F1
#
_entry.id   AF-A0A8C1LP64-F1
#
_cell.length_a   1.000
_cell.length_b   1.000
_cell.length_c   1.000
_cell.angle_alpha   90.00
_cell.angle_beta   90.00
_cell.angle_gamma   90.00
#
_symmetry.space_group_name_H-M   'P 1'
#
loop_
_entity.id
_entity.type
_entity.pdbx_description
1 polymer ?
#
loop_
_entity_poly.entity_id
_entity_poly.type
_entity_poly.pdbx_seq_one_letter_code
_entity_poly.pdbx_strand_id
1 'polypeptide(L)'
;MEFGHILMFIMTVLISSTGHVFIQTGGSVKLDIKNKTLLHFNRLVWMNDKAENIVRFVNESGGIKYYIYKDSVDVNNKTLSLTLKNVQKTDSGLYTAKTIREKTTSVAEHNVSVIDPVDFPVLKWNFTMISVDACIVNVSCSGHDHTISNSYHSNNCTPEEVTSFGIQTLALYCIENVVVCNYSNPVSWKNDTIEIHQLCPPHERQLNMFATILYIYYRPIYIHSQIWEQAQTENRPSTTYSTIGQHQKPSFASETDHTIYSTVCKSNSFSSALSVEETWV
;
A
#
# COMPACT_ATOMS: atom_id res chain seq x y z
N MET A 1 14.15 -5.03 1.70
CA MET A 1 13.67 -6.22 2.42
C MET A 1 12.75 -5.72 3.50
N GLU A 2 11.45 -6.00 3.43
CA GLU A 2 10.50 -5.47 4.41
C GLU A 2 10.79 -6.04 5.80
N PHE A 3 10.78 -5.19 6.81
CA PHE A 3 11.11 -5.51 8.20
C PHE A 3 10.34 -6.74 8.74
N GLY A 4 9.11 -6.97 8.26
CA GLY A 4 8.31 -8.17 8.55
C GLY A 4 9.00 -9.48 8.15
N HIS A 5 9.74 -9.50 7.04
CA HIS A 5 10.54 -10.67 6.64
C HIS A 5 11.69 -10.95 7.60
N ILE A 6 12.35 -9.91 8.13
CA ILE A 6 13.47 -10.06 9.06
C ILE A 6 12.96 -10.60 10.40
N LEU A 7 11.86 -10.06 10.91
CA LEU A 7 11.24 -10.51 12.16
C LEU A 7 10.79 -11.98 12.07
N MET A 8 10.11 -12.35 10.99
CA MET A 8 9.75 -13.74 10.70
C MET A 8 10.98 -14.66 10.66
N PHE A 9 12.04 -14.23 9.97
CA PHE A 9 13.25 -15.03 9.83
C PHE A 9 13.92 -15.26 11.19
N ILE A 10 14.03 -14.24 12.03
CA ILE A 10 14.58 -14.35 13.39
C ILE A 10 13.75 -15.31 14.25
N MET A 11 12.41 -15.22 14.20
CA MET A 11 11.53 -16.12 14.95
C MET A 11 11.70 -17.58 14.49
N THR A 12 11.74 -17.84 13.17
CA THR A 12 11.94 -19.21 12.65
C THR A 12 13.30 -19.81 13.05
N VAL A 13 14.37 -19.01 13.09
CA VAL A 13 15.72 -19.47 13.47
C VAL A 13 15.78 -19.79 14.96
N LEU A 14 15.23 -18.94 15.84
CA LEU A 14 15.23 -19.17 17.29
C LEU A 14 14.46 -20.45 17.66
N ILE A 15 13.33 -20.68 17.01
CA ILE A 15 12.46 -21.83 17.28
C ILE A 15 13.07 -23.14 16.76
N SER A 16 13.83 -23.11 15.66
CA SER A 16 14.49 -24.29 15.11
C SER A 16 15.50 -24.94 16.07
N SER A 17 15.99 -24.20 17.07
CA SER A 17 16.92 -24.70 18.08
C SER A 17 16.28 -25.62 19.14
N THR A 18 14.96 -25.56 19.32
CA THR A 18 14.25 -26.25 20.42
C THR A 18 13.55 -27.55 20.00
N GLY A 19 13.58 -27.92 18.71
CA GLY A 19 12.82 -29.08 18.20
C GLY A 19 11.31 -28.84 18.11
N HIS A 20 10.88 -27.60 18.29
CA HIS A 20 9.51 -27.16 18.06
C HIS A 20 9.36 -26.70 16.62
N VAL A 21 8.29 -27.09 15.95
CA VAL A 21 8.01 -26.75 14.56
C VAL A 21 6.63 -26.14 14.46
N PHE A 22 6.56 -24.92 13.92
CA PHE A 22 5.30 -24.28 13.56
C PHE A 22 5.04 -24.48 12.08
N ILE A 23 3.79 -24.81 11.75
CA ILE A 23 3.35 -25.03 10.38
C ILE A 23 1.97 -24.41 10.19
N GLN A 24 1.75 -23.80 9.04
CA GLN A 24 0.46 -23.24 8.70
C GLN A 24 -0.56 -24.36 8.47
N THR A 25 -1.81 -24.17 8.91
CA THR A 25 -2.94 -25.04 8.59
C THR A 25 -3.03 -25.31 7.07
N GLY A 26 -3.22 -26.58 6.70
CA GLY A 26 -3.19 -27.05 5.31
C GLY A 26 -1.78 -27.26 4.73
N GLY A 27 -0.74 -26.90 5.47
CA GLY A 27 0.66 -27.05 5.08
C GLY A 27 1.18 -28.49 5.14
N SER A 28 2.48 -28.66 4.89
CA SER A 28 3.19 -29.93 5.04
C SER A 28 4.50 -29.73 5.78
N VAL A 29 4.87 -30.68 6.64
CA VAL A 29 6.07 -30.60 7.47
C VAL A 29 6.82 -31.92 7.47
N LYS A 30 8.15 -31.85 7.32
CA LYS A 30 9.05 -33.01 7.36
C LYS A 30 9.70 -33.13 8.73
N LEU A 31 9.51 -34.28 9.35
CA LEU A 31 10.08 -34.67 10.64
C LEU A 31 11.25 -35.62 10.41
N ASP A 32 12.45 -35.13 10.68
CA ASP A 32 13.70 -35.84 10.39
C ASP A 32 14.36 -36.40 11.65
N ILE A 33 15.24 -37.38 11.45
CA ILE A 33 16.08 -37.97 12.50
C ILE A 33 17.53 -37.54 12.25
N LYS A 34 18.11 -36.73 13.16
CA LYS A 34 19.44 -36.11 12.96
C LYS A 34 20.55 -37.14 12.76
N ASN A 35 20.63 -38.18 13.60
CA ASN A 35 21.76 -39.12 13.63
C ASN A 35 21.38 -40.54 13.12
N LYS A 36 20.89 -40.64 11.89
CA LYS A 36 20.36 -41.91 11.35
C LYS A 36 21.41 -43.03 11.20
N THR A 37 22.67 -42.68 10.91
CA THR A 37 23.74 -43.65 10.60
C THR A 37 24.18 -44.48 11.80
N LEU A 38 23.84 -44.02 13.01
CA LEU A 38 24.13 -44.71 14.27
C LEU A 38 22.98 -45.62 14.72
N LEU A 39 21.87 -45.64 13.97
CA LEU A 39 20.68 -46.37 14.38
C LEU A 39 20.77 -47.84 14.00
N HIS A 40 20.95 -48.70 15.00
CA HIS A 40 20.79 -50.13 14.87
C HIS A 40 19.41 -50.55 15.41
N PHE A 41 18.48 -50.91 14.53
CA PHE A 41 17.12 -51.27 14.90
C PHE A 41 16.60 -52.48 14.12
N ASN A 42 15.70 -53.24 14.76
CA ASN A 42 14.87 -54.23 14.07
C ASN A 42 13.61 -53.55 13.53
N ARG A 43 13.01 -52.66 14.33
CA ARG A 43 11.87 -51.83 13.95
C ARG A 43 12.06 -50.39 14.38
N LEU A 44 11.57 -49.44 13.59
CA LEU A 44 11.44 -48.03 13.96
C LEU A 44 9.97 -47.63 13.79
N VAL A 45 9.42 -46.90 14.76
CA VAL A 45 8.02 -46.46 14.72
C VAL A 45 7.95 -44.97 14.98
N TRP A 46 7.22 -44.26 14.12
CA TRP A 46 6.75 -42.91 14.39
C TRP A 46 5.36 -42.98 15.03
N MET A 47 5.17 -42.21 16.09
CA MET A 47 3.91 -42.13 16.82
C MET A 47 3.57 -40.68 17.11
N ASN A 48 2.28 -40.39 17.26
CA ASN A 48 1.81 -39.12 17.81
C ASN A 48 1.79 -39.14 19.35
N ASP A 49 1.36 -38.03 19.93
CA ASP A 49 1.18 -37.79 21.36
C ASP A 49 0.17 -38.74 22.02
N LYS A 50 -0.78 -39.26 21.22
CA LYS A 50 -1.76 -40.29 21.61
C LYS A 50 -1.20 -41.71 21.56
N ALA A 51 0.09 -41.87 21.28
CA ALA A 51 0.76 -43.16 21.08
C ALA A 51 0.18 -44.01 19.94
N GLU A 52 -0.50 -43.38 18.97
CA GLU A 52 -0.96 -44.04 17.76
C GLU A 52 0.21 -44.15 16.78
N ASN A 53 0.41 -45.35 16.23
CA ASN A 53 1.44 -45.57 15.21
C ASN A 53 1.04 -44.84 13.92
N ILE A 54 1.97 -44.08 13.35
CA ILE A 54 1.78 -43.37 12.08
C ILE A 54 2.43 -44.16 10.94
N VAL A 55 3.71 -44.50 11.13
CA VAL A 55 4.47 -45.33 10.20
C VAL A 55 5.43 -46.23 10.98
N ARG A 56 5.60 -47.47 10.49
CA ARG A 56 6.57 -48.44 11.01
C ARG A 56 7.54 -48.81 9.92
N PHE A 57 8.84 -48.71 10.21
CA PHE A 57 9.91 -49.26 9.40
C PHE A 57 10.39 -50.60 9.98
N VAL A 58 10.77 -51.52 9.11
CA VAL A 58 11.34 -52.82 9.46
C VAL A 58 12.63 -53.02 8.69
N ASN A 59 13.67 -53.41 9.41
CA ASN A 59 14.94 -53.79 8.82
C ASN A 59 14.90 -55.30 8.51
N GLU A 60 14.84 -55.66 7.22
CA GLU A 60 14.78 -57.05 6.75
C GLU A 60 15.96 -57.36 5.81
N SER A 61 16.22 -58.64 5.53
CA SER A 61 17.37 -59.15 4.75
C SER A 61 17.42 -58.69 3.27
N GLY A 62 16.58 -57.74 2.86
CA GLY A 62 16.54 -57.11 1.53
C GLY A 62 16.40 -55.59 1.58
N GLY A 63 16.63 -54.96 2.74
CA GLY A 63 16.53 -53.52 2.94
C GLY A 63 15.38 -53.12 3.87
N ILE A 64 15.11 -51.81 3.93
CA ILE A 64 14.13 -51.23 4.84
C ILE A 64 12.75 -51.20 4.16
N LYS A 65 11.79 -51.92 4.74
CA LYS A 65 10.36 -51.83 4.39
C LYS A 65 9.63 -50.89 5.34
N TYR A 66 8.51 -50.32 4.90
CA TYR A 66 7.67 -49.47 5.73
C TYR A 66 6.18 -49.78 5.59
N TYR A 67 5.42 -49.47 6.63
CA TYR A 67 3.99 -49.71 6.75
C TYR A 67 3.34 -48.44 7.31
N ILE A 68 2.40 -47.85 6.58
CA ILE A 68 1.70 -46.62 6.94
C ILE A 68 0.35 -46.98 7.58
N TYR A 69 0.00 -46.29 8.67
CA TYR A 69 -1.22 -46.53 9.44
C TYR A 69 -2.15 -45.30 9.48
N LYS A 70 -1.65 -44.12 9.12
CA LYS A 70 -2.40 -42.87 9.01
C LYS A 70 -2.34 -42.38 7.57
N ASP A 71 -3.49 -42.02 7.01
CA ASP A 71 -3.56 -41.40 5.69
C ASP A 71 -2.91 -40.00 5.68
N SER A 72 -2.63 -39.46 4.49
CA SER A 72 -2.04 -38.12 4.31
C SER A 72 -0.63 -37.96 4.91
N VAL A 73 0.20 -38.99 4.79
CA VAL A 73 1.63 -38.93 5.12
C VAL A 73 2.50 -39.41 3.97
N ASP A 74 3.68 -38.82 3.85
CA ASP A 74 4.75 -39.30 2.99
C ASP A 74 5.92 -39.80 3.82
N VAL A 75 6.62 -40.79 3.29
CA VAL A 75 7.68 -41.49 4.01
C VAL A 75 8.90 -41.60 3.12
N ASN A 76 10.08 -41.30 3.68
CA ASN A 76 11.34 -41.56 3.01
C ASN A 76 12.08 -42.70 3.73
N ASN A 77 12.18 -43.86 3.06
CA ASN A 77 12.84 -45.04 3.62
C ASN A 77 14.37 -44.91 3.77
N LYS A 78 15.01 -44.00 3.03
CA LYS A 78 16.46 -43.76 3.14
C LYS A 78 16.81 -42.87 4.33
N THR A 79 15.96 -41.90 4.67
CA THR A 79 16.16 -40.98 5.81
C THR A 79 15.37 -41.37 7.04
N LEU A 80 14.44 -42.33 6.91
CA LEU A 80 13.51 -42.76 7.97
C LEU A 80 12.61 -41.61 8.45
N SER A 81 12.45 -40.58 7.62
CA SER A 81 11.72 -39.37 7.94
C SER A 81 10.25 -39.50 7.57
N LEU A 82 9.43 -38.81 8.34
CA LEU A 82 7.99 -38.72 8.16
C LEU A 82 7.63 -37.32 7.66
N THR A 83 6.81 -37.21 6.63
CA THR A 83 6.22 -35.94 6.20
C THR A 83 4.72 -35.98 6.43
N LEU A 84 4.23 -35.09 7.29
CA LEU A 84 2.79 -34.87 7.48
C LEU A 84 2.30 -33.93 6.37
N LYS A 85 1.18 -34.24 5.73
CA LYS A 85 0.57 -33.42 4.67
C LYS A 85 -0.79 -32.89 5.09
N ASN A 86 -1.16 -31.73 4.53
CA ASN A 86 -2.45 -31.08 4.73
C ASN A 86 -2.86 -31.00 6.21
N VAL A 87 -1.89 -30.61 7.06
CA VAL A 87 -2.02 -30.69 8.51
C VAL A 87 -3.12 -29.77 9.04
N GLN A 88 -3.88 -30.25 10.02
CA GLN A 88 -4.93 -29.51 10.69
C GLN A 88 -4.53 -29.16 12.13
N LYS A 89 -5.21 -28.20 12.77
CA LYS A 89 -4.95 -27.84 14.17
C LYS A 89 -4.96 -29.04 15.12
N THR A 90 -5.83 -30.01 14.86
CA THR A 90 -5.95 -31.28 15.61
C THR A 90 -4.78 -32.23 15.45
N ASP A 91 -3.92 -32.02 14.45
CA ASP A 91 -2.68 -32.76 14.26
C ASP A 91 -1.50 -32.17 15.05
N SER A 92 -1.72 -31.07 15.77
CA SER A 92 -0.72 -30.53 16.70
C SER A 92 -0.45 -31.52 17.83
N GLY A 93 0.80 -31.60 18.27
CA GLY A 93 1.22 -32.47 19.34
C GLY A 93 2.69 -32.90 19.21
N LEU A 94 3.11 -33.74 20.15
CA LEU A 94 4.43 -34.34 20.14
C LEU A 94 4.48 -35.54 19.18
N TYR A 95 5.42 -35.51 18.24
CA TYR A 95 5.72 -36.63 17.36
C TYR A 95 7.04 -37.27 17.77
N THR A 96 7.02 -38.57 18.03
CA THR A 96 8.19 -39.31 18.51
C THR A 96 8.53 -40.45 17.56
N ALA A 97 9.82 -40.55 17.22
CA ALA A 97 10.39 -41.73 16.58
C ALA A 97 11.08 -42.60 17.63
N LYS A 98 10.72 -43.89 17.69
CA LYS A 98 11.35 -44.87 18.59
C LYS A 98 11.91 -46.05 17.82
N THR A 99 13.12 -46.47 18.18
CA THR A 99 13.72 -47.71 17.70
C THR A 99 13.48 -48.85 18.69
N ILE A 100 13.19 -50.04 18.16
CA ILE A 100 12.86 -51.24 18.93
C ILE A 100 13.84 -52.35 18.52
N ARG A 101 14.63 -52.81 19.51
CA ARG A 101 15.51 -53.97 19.40
C ARG A 101 15.45 -54.77 20.70
N GLU A 102 16.53 -54.79 21.48
CA GLU A 102 16.56 -55.34 22.85
C GLU A 102 15.86 -54.41 23.85
N LYS A 103 16.03 -53.10 23.64
CA LYS A 103 15.36 -52.03 24.36
C LYS A 103 14.69 -51.09 23.36
N THR A 104 13.70 -50.36 23.86
CA THR A 104 13.04 -49.29 23.10
C THR A 104 13.67 -47.96 23.44
N THR A 105 14.12 -47.20 22.45
CA THR A 105 14.81 -45.92 22.63
C THR A 105 14.20 -44.82 21.76
N SER A 106 14.00 -43.62 22.32
CA SER A 106 13.59 -42.43 21.55
C SER A 106 14.78 -41.92 20.74
N VAL A 107 14.56 -41.65 19.45
CA VAL A 107 15.61 -41.23 18.51
C VAL A 107 15.32 -39.89 17.83
N ALA A 108 14.07 -39.43 17.88
CA ALA A 108 13.68 -38.07 17.51
C ALA A 108 12.37 -37.69 18.21
N GLU A 109 12.29 -36.42 18.61
CA GLU A 109 11.11 -35.81 19.20
C GLU A 109 10.92 -34.45 18.54
N HIS A 110 9.72 -34.22 18.01
CA HIS A 110 9.34 -32.96 17.37
C HIS A 110 8.01 -32.51 17.95
N ASN A 111 8.00 -31.35 18.60
CA ASN A 111 6.75 -30.72 18.99
C ASN A 111 6.19 -30.00 17.77
N VAL A 112 5.00 -30.34 17.29
CA VAL A 112 4.40 -29.72 16.10
C VAL A 112 3.21 -28.88 16.55
N SER A 113 3.21 -27.61 16.16
CA SER A 113 2.08 -26.69 16.37
C SER A 113 1.56 -26.20 15.03
N VAL A 114 0.34 -26.61 14.72
CA VAL A 114 -0.37 -26.19 13.52
C VAL A 114 -1.20 -24.96 13.85
N ILE A 115 -0.91 -23.85 13.19
CA ILE A 115 -1.53 -22.55 13.46
C ILE A 115 -2.05 -21.91 12.18
N ASP A 116 -3.07 -21.06 12.31
CA ASP A 116 -3.60 -20.30 11.18
C ASP A 116 -2.69 -19.12 10.85
N PRO A 117 -2.73 -18.63 9.60
CA PRO A 117 -2.13 -17.35 9.28
C PRO A 117 -2.84 -16.22 10.03
N VAL A 118 -2.13 -15.12 10.27
CA VAL A 118 -2.72 -13.92 10.88
C VAL A 118 -3.74 -13.25 9.95
N ASP A 119 -4.74 -12.61 10.54
CA ASP A 119 -5.63 -11.69 9.86
C ASP A 119 -4.91 -10.39 9.48
N PHE A 120 -5.53 -9.60 8.59
CA PHE A 120 -5.00 -8.26 8.31
C PHE A 120 -5.13 -7.40 9.58
N PRO A 121 -4.08 -6.67 9.98
CA PRO A 121 -4.21 -5.74 11.08
C PRO A 121 -5.16 -4.60 10.68
N VAL A 122 -5.81 -4.01 11.68
CA VAL A 122 -6.69 -2.85 11.48
C VAL A 122 -5.94 -1.60 11.90
N LEU A 123 -5.54 -0.78 10.93
CA LEU A 123 -4.89 0.51 11.18
C LEU A 123 -5.92 1.65 11.14
N LYS A 124 -6.19 2.24 12.29
CA LYS A 124 -7.02 3.45 12.43
C LYS A 124 -6.13 4.64 12.68
N TRP A 125 -6.53 5.79 12.16
CA TRP A 125 -5.78 7.03 12.35
C TRP A 125 -6.70 8.24 12.42
N ASN A 126 -6.21 9.27 13.10
CA ASN A 126 -6.75 10.62 13.04
C ASN A 126 -5.56 11.60 12.99
N PHE A 127 -5.81 12.83 12.56
CA PHE A 127 -4.77 13.87 12.59
C PHE A 127 -5.32 15.18 13.12
N THR A 128 -4.43 15.94 13.73
CA THR A 128 -4.68 17.28 14.25
C THR A 128 -3.65 18.22 13.64
N MET A 129 -4.11 19.24 12.91
CA MET A 129 -3.24 20.30 12.42
C MET A 129 -2.79 21.17 13.60
N ILE A 130 -1.47 21.33 13.76
CA ILE A 130 -0.86 22.24 14.75
C ILE A 130 -0.56 23.59 14.08
N SER A 131 -0.10 23.57 12.83
CA SER A 131 0.17 24.74 12.00
C SER A 131 -0.04 24.42 10.52
N VAL A 132 0.28 25.37 9.64
CA VAL A 132 0.16 25.21 8.18
C VAL A 132 1.06 24.07 7.65
N ASP A 133 2.19 23.79 8.32
CA ASP A 133 3.18 22.78 7.92
C ASP A 133 3.36 21.66 8.96
N ALA A 134 2.67 21.74 10.10
CA ALA A 134 2.83 20.80 11.20
C ALA A 134 1.50 20.14 11.58
N CYS A 135 1.53 18.82 11.73
CA CYS A 135 0.40 18.06 12.26
C CYS A 135 0.89 16.97 13.24
N ILE A 136 -0.02 16.47 14.05
CA ILE A 136 0.12 15.23 14.81
C ILE A 136 -0.84 14.20 14.21
N VAL A 137 -0.35 13.02 13.89
CA VAL A 137 -1.14 11.86 13.46
C VAL A 137 -1.20 10.87 14.62
N ASN A 138 -2.38 10.66 15.20
CA ASN A 138 -2.56 9.59 16.17
C ASN A 138 -3.02 8.34 15.43
N VAL A 139 -2.35 7.23 15.69
CA VAL A 139 -2.65 5.96 15.07
C VAL A 139 -2.97 4.91 16.12
N SER A 140 -3.78 3.95 15.73
CA SER A 140 -4.15 2.80 16.52
C SER A 140 -4.06 1.58 15.60
N CYS A 141 -3.19 0.66 15.96
CA CYS A 141 -2.91 -0.58 15.24
C CYS A 141 -3.48 -1.73 16.07
N SER A 142 -4.47 -2.43 15.52
CA SER A 142 -5.15 -3.54 16.20
C SER A 142 -4.85 -4.87 15.51
N GLY A 143 -4.38 -5.84 16.29
CA GLY A 143 -4.39 -7.26 15.93
C GLY A 143 -5.70 -7.92 16.39
N HIS A 144 -5.68 -9.25 16.58
CA HIS A 144 -6.87 -10.00 17.01
C HIS A 144 -7.34 -9.59 18.43
N ASP A 145 -6.44 -9.62 19.40
CA ASP A 145 -6.78 -9.45 20.83
C ASP A 145 -6.24 -8.16 21.45
N HIS A 146 -5.38 -7.43 20.74
CA HIS A 146 -4.63 -6.31 21.31
C HIS A 146 -4.53 -5.15 20.35
N THR A 147 -4.36 -3.97 20.92
CA THR A 147 -4.23 -2.71 20.20
C THR A 147 -3.10 -1.91 20.80
N ILE A 148 -2.21 -1.43 19.94
CA ILE A 148 -1.16 -0.46 20.28
C ILE A 148 -1.50 0.87 19.61
N SER A 149 -1.12 1.97 20.25
CA SER A 149 -1.47 3.30 19.76
C SER A 149 -0.34 4.26 20.02
N ASN A 150 -0.03 5.07 19.02
CA ASN A 150 1.07 6.02 19.10
C ASN A 150 0.72 7.30 18.33
N SER A 151 1.51 8.34 18.53
CA SER A 151 1.34 9.66 17.92
C SER A 151 2.62 10.08 17.20
N TYR A 152 2.50 10.45 15.93
CA TYR A 152 3.61 10.82 15.07
C TYR A 152 3.49 12.28 14.66
N HIS A 153 4.59 13.03 14.69
CA HIS A 153 4.62 14.41 14.20
C HIS A 153 4.97 14.44 12.70
N SER A 154 4.43 15.39 11.93
CA SER A 154 4.70 15.50 10.48
C SER A 154 6.18 15.65 10.12
N ASN A 155 6.99 16.14 11.05
CA ASN A 155 8.43 16.37 10.89
C ASN A 155 9.29 15.32 11.61
N ASN A 156 8.70 14.40 12.36
CA ASN A 156 9.44 13.40 13.11
C ASN A 156 8.66 12.09 13.23
N CYS A 157 9.25 11.05 12.65
CA CYS A 157 8.68 9.72 12.61
C CYS A 157 9.69 8.71 13.18
N THR A 158 9.89 8.74 14.50
CA THR A 158 10.84 7.83 15.18
C THR A 158 10.34 7.23 16.50
N PRO A 159 9.13 6.66 16.53
CA PRO A 159 8.86 5.64 17.56
C PRO A 159 8.55 4.25 16.97
N GLU A 160 9.14 3.24 17.61
CA GLU A 160 8.90 1.81 17.42
C GLU A 160 8.28 1.24 18.70
N GLU A 161 7.08 0.69 18.58
CA GLU A 161 6.38 -0.02 19.65
C GLU A 161 6.12 -1.45 19.21
N VAL A 162 6.56 -2.41 20.02
CA VAL A 162 6.35 -3.83 19.76
C VAL A 162 5.70 -4.46 20.97
N THR A 163 4.64 -5.22 20.76
CA THR A 163 4.02 -6.02 21.82
C THR A 163 3.80 -7.44 21.34
N SER A 164 4.26 -8.39 22.14
CA SER A 164 4.14 -9.83 21.86
C SER A 164 3.14 -10.47 22.81
N PHE A 165 2.33 -11.38 22.27
CA PHE A 165 1.26 -12.07 22.97
C PHE A 165 1.28 -13.54 22.60
N GLY A 166 1.87 -14.36 23.48
CA GLY A 166 2.11 -15.77 23.20
C GLY A 166 3.00 -15.94 21.96
N ILE A 167 2.42 -16.44 20.87
CA ILE A 167 3.11 -16.65 19.59
C ILE A 167 2.88 -15.51 18.58
N GLN A 168 2.07 -14.51 18.91
CA GLN A 168 1.76 -13.42 17.99
C GLN A 168 2.54 -12.17 18.37
N THR A 169 2.88 -11.35 17.38
CA THR A 169 3.59 -10.09 17.57
C THR A 169 2.88 -8.99 16.80
N LEU A 170 2.57 -7.90 17.48
CA LEU A 170 2.05 -6.67 16.90
C LEU A 170 3.14 -5.60 17.01
N ALA A 171 3.52 -5.01 15.89
CA ALA A 171 4.55 -4.00 15.81
C ALA A 171 4.02 -2.76 15.08
N LEU A 172 4.22 -1.61 15.67
CA LEU A 172 3.87 -0.32 15.12
C LEU A 172 5.13 0.53 15.10
N TYR A 173 5.58 0.88 13.91
CA TYR A 173 6.81 1.63 13.73
C TYR A 173 6.66 2.58 12.54
N CYS A 174 7.63 3.49 12.40
CA CYS A 174 7.65 4.39 11.25
C CYS A 174 9.01 4.38 10.55
N ILE A 175 8.97 4.38 9.22
CA ILE A 175 10.14 4.43 8.35
C ILE A 175 9.85 5.49 7.28
N GLU A 176 10.71 6.50 7.15
CA GLU A 176 10.64 7.49 6.06
C GLU A 176 9.23 8.13 5.90
N ASN A 177 8.59 8.50 7.03
CA ASN A 177 7.24 9.08 7.10
C ASN A 177 6.09 8.14 6.71
N VAL A 178 6.37 6.84 6.61
CA VAL A 178 5.37 5.77 6.45
C VAL A 178 5.22 5.07 7.80
N VAL A 179 4.04 5.19 8.41
CA VAL A 179 3.71 4.42 9.59
C VAL A 179 3.28 3.04 9.14
N VAL A 180 3.88 2.02 9.73
CA VAL A 180 3.64 0.61 9.41
C VAL A 180 3.11 -0.10 10.65
N CYS A 181 1.92 -0.67 10.50
CA CYS A 181 1.32 -1.57 11.47
C CYS A 181 1.52 -3.00 10.95
N ASN A 182 2.34 -3.78 11.64
CA ASN A 182 2.64 -5.17 11.30
C ASN A 182 2.07 -6.11 12.35
N TYR A 183 1.36 -7.14 11.89
CA TYR A 183 0.87 -8.22 12.74
C TYR A 183 1.41 -9.54 12.20
N SER A 184 2.00 -10.36 13.08
CA SER A 184 2.73 -11.56 12.68
C SER A 184 2.62 -12.69 13.70
N ASN A 185 2.87 -13.91 13.23
CA ASN A 185 3.07 -15.12 14.02
C ASN A 185 4.16 -15.98 13.34
N PRO A 186 4.61 -17.12 13.89
CA PRO A 186 5.71 -17.90 13.30
C PRO A 186 5.52 -18.36 11.85
N VAL A 187 4.29 -18.38 11.32
CA VAL A 187 3.99 -18.91 9.99
C VAL A 187 3.59 -17.83 8.97
N SER A 188 3.25 -16.63 9.41
CA SER A 188 2.73 -15.59 8.53
C SER A 188 2.84 -14.20 9.13
N TRP A 189 2.79 -13.18 8.27
CA TRP A 189 2.72 -11.79 8.67
C TRP A 189 1.90 -11.00 7.65
N LYS A 190 1.27 -9.92 8.11
CA LYS A 190 0.57 -8.94 7.29
C LYS A 190 0.86 -7.55 7.84
N ASN A 191 0.80 -6.55 6.97
CA ASN A 191 0.93 -5.16 7.36
C ASN A 191 -0.17 -4.30 6.74
N ASP A 192 -0.38 -3.15 7.37
CA ASP A 192 -1.13 -2.02 6.84
C ASP A 192 -0.30 -0.76 7.08
N THR A 193 -0.42 0.23 6.20
CA THR A 193 0.44 1.40 6.19
C THR A 193 -0.32 2.70 5.95
N ILE A 194 0.20 3.80 6.49
CA ILE A 194 -0.24 5.15 6.14
C ILE A 194 0.95 6.06 5.88
N GLU A 195 0.81 6.96 4.92
CA GLU A 195 1.81 7.98 4.62
C GLU A 195 1.45 9.31 5.28
N ILE A 196 2.26 9.76 6.25
CA ILE A 196 1.99 10.99 7.01
C ILE A 196 1.89 12.22 6.08
N HIS A 197 2.73 12.30 5.04
CA HIS A 197 2.71 13.42 4.10
C HIS A 197 1.45 13.52 3.24
N GLN A 198 0.74 12.41 3.02
CA GLN A 198 -0.55 12.47 2.32
C GLN A 198 -1.64 13.06 3.22
N LEU A 199 -1.55 12.81 4.53
CA LEU A 199 -2.48 13.33 5.53
C LEU A 199 -2.18 14.79 5.89
N CYS A 200 -0.90 15.16 5.88
CA CYS A 200 -0.40 16.47 6.24
C CYS A 200 0.43 17.04 5.09
N PRO A 201 -0.21 17.56 4.03
CA PRO A 201 0.49 18.09 2.87
C PRO A 201 1.30 19.34 3.28
N PRO A 202 2.60 19.41 2.92
CA PRO A 202 3.39 20.62 3.15
C PRO A 202 2.81 21.80 2.35
N HIS A 203 3.00 23.02 2.86
CA HIS A 203 2.45 24.25 2.30
C HIS A 203 2.74 24.45 0.81
N GLU A 204 3.89 23.96 0.31
CA GLU A 204 4.24 24.01 -1.12
C GLU A 204 3.20 23.36 -2.04
N ARG A 205 2.54 22.27 -1.63
CA ARG A 205 1.45 21.67 -2.41
C ARG A 205 0.16 22.47 -2.34
N GLN A 206 -0.13 23.14 -1.22
CA GLN A 206 -1.31 23.98 -1.09
C GLN A 206 -1.18 25.29 -1.87
N LEU A 207 -0.03 25.97 -1.81
CA LEU A 207 0.24 27.17 -2.61
C LEU A 207 0.13 26.90 -4.11
N ASN A 208 0.64 25.76 -4.59
CA ASN A 208 0.50 25.39 -6.00
C ASN A 208 -0.96 25.16 -6.40
N MET A 209 -1.77 24.57 -5.52
CA MET A 209 -3.20 24.38 -5.76
C MET A 209 -3.96 25.72 -5.76
N PHE A 210 -3.70 26.63 -4.83
CA PHE A 210 -4.31 27.96 -4.84
C PHE A 210 -3.82 28.81 -6.02
N ALA A 211 -2.53 28.78 -6.35
CA ALA A 211 -1.96 29.51 -7.48
C ALA A 211 -2.53 29.02 -8.82
N THR A 212 -2.73 27.71 -8.99
CA THR A 212 -3.38 27.16 -10.20
C THR A 212 -4.85 27.55 -10.30
N ILE A 213 -5.60 27.52 -9.19
CA ILE A 213 -7.01 27.97 -9.17
C ILE A 213 -7.12 29.46 -9.48
N LEU A 214 -6.29 30.30 -8.84
CA LEU A 214 -6.23 31.73 -9.13
C LEU A 214 -5.82 31.98 -10.59
N TYR A 215 -4.84 31.25 -11.11
CA TYR A 215 -4.45 31.34 -12.51
C TYR A 215 -5.59 30.98 -13.45
N ILE A 216 -6.32 29.88 -13.22
CA ILE A 216 -7.48 29.50 -14.04
C ILE A 216 -8.60 30.53 -13.97
N TYR A 217 -8.85 31.12 -12.80
CA TYR A 217 -9.92 32.10 -12.60
C TYR A 217 -9.59 33.48 -13.20
N TYR A 218 -8.36 33.97 -12.99
CA TYR A 218 -7.95 35.32 -13.40
C TYR A 218 -7.37 35.40 -14.81
N ARG A 219 -6.87 34.30 -15.39
CA ARG A 219 -6.33 34.27 -16.77
C ARG A 219 -7.37 34.63 -17.83
N PRO A 220 -8.63 34.13 -17.82
CA PRO A 220 -9.66 34.55 -18.76
C PRO A 220 -9.99 36.04 -18.66
N ILE A 221 -10.07 36.57 -17.43
CA ILE A 221 -10.36 37.99 -17.16
C ILE A 221 -9.23 38.87 -17.72
N TYR A 222 -7.98 38.47 -17.48
CA TYR A 222 -6.80 39.18 -18.00
C TYR A 222 -6.70 39.12 -19.53
N ILE A 223 -7.02 37.97 -20.15
CA ILE A 223 -7.05 37.87 -21.62
C ILE A 223 -8.16 38.74 -22.19
N HIS A 224 -9.34 38.78 -21.55
CA HIS A 224 -10.45 39.61 -22.00
C HIS A 224 -10.10 41.10 -21.95
N SER A 225 -9.43 41.58 -20.89
CA SER A 225 -9.01 42.99 -20.80
C SER A 225 -8.00 43.36 -21.88
N GLN A 226 -7.04 42.48 -22.19
CA GLN A 226 -6.06 42.70 -23.26
C GLN A 226 -6.72 42.79 -24.65
N ILE A 227 -7.72 41.94 -24.92
CA ILE A 227 -8.48 41.98 -26.18
C ILE A 227 -9.28 43.29 -26.30
N TRP A 228 -9.90 43.76 -25.22
CA TRP A 228 -10.59 45.05 -25.20
C TRP A 228 -9.66 46.23 -25.48
N GLU A 229 -8.44 46.20 -24.97
CA GLU A 229 -7.44 47.25 -25.17
C GLU A 229 -6.89 47.26 -26.62
N GLN A 230 -6.71 46.08 -27.22
CA GLN A 230 -6.39 45.94 -28.65
C GLN A 230 -7.52 46.44 -29.56
N ALA A 231 -8.78 46.11 -29.23
CA ALA A 231 -9.93 46.59 -29.99
C ALA A 231 -10.07 48.13 -29.97
N GLN A 232 -9.60 48.80 -28.90
CA GLN A 232 -9.57 50.26 -28.85
C GLN A 232 -8.44 50.88 -29.67
N THR A 233 -7.30 50.21 -29.79
CA THR A 233 -6.16 50.71 -30.59
C THR A 233 -6.38 50.55 -32.09
N GLU A 234 -7.08 49.49 -32.52
CA GLU A 234 -7.38 49.24 -33.93
C GLU A 234 -8.46 50.19 -34.48
N ASN A 235 -9.37 50.68 -33.62
CA ASN A 235 -10.41 51.66 -33.98
C ASN A 235 -9.93 53.13 -33.97
N ARG A 236 -8.63 53.39 -33.81
CA ARG A 236 -8.10 54.76 -33.85
C ARG A 236 -8.06 55.25 -35.30
N PRO A 237 -8.79 56.31 -35.69
CA PRO A 237 -8.75 56.82 -37.07
C PRO A 237 -7.33 57.29 -37.41
N SER A 238 -6.72 56.68 -38.42
CA SER A 238 -5.44 57.10 -38.99
C SER A 238 -5.69 58.24 -39.99
N THR A 239 -5.36 59.46 -39.60
CA THR A 239 -5.45 60.63 -40.49
C THR A 239 -4.23 60.67 -41.40
N THR A 240 -4.40 60.23 -42.66
CA THR A 240 -3.37 60.38 -43.70
C THR A 240 -3.55 61.74 -44.38
N TYR A 241 -2.55 62.62 -44.24
CA TYR A 241 -2.55 63.92 -44.90
C TYR A 241 -2.02 63.78 -46.33
N SER A 242 -2.70 64.41 -47.29
CA SER A 242 -2.19 64.62 -48.65
C SER A 242 -2.11 66.12 -48.92
N THR A 243 -0.96 66.57 -49.43
CA THR A 243 -0.70 67.99 -49.68
C THR A 243 -1.13 68.34 -51.09
N ILE A 244 -2.15 69.20 -51.24
CA ILE A 244 -2.60 69.70 -52.54
C ILE A 244 -1.87 71.02 -52.85
N GLY A 245 -1.26 71.08 -54.04
CA GLY A 245 -0.46 72.20 -54.54
C GLY A 245 -1.26 73.50 -54.67
N GLN A 246 -0.54 74.60 -54.44
CA GLN A 246 -1.03 75.97 -54.44
C GLN A 246 -1.68 76.38 -55.77
N HIS A 247 -2.85 77.00 -55.71
CA HIS A 247 -3.24 78.03 -56.67
C HIS A 247 -3.83 79.24 -55.95
N GLN A 248 -3.12 80.36 -56.05
CA GLN A 248 -3.62 81.70 -55.74
C GLN A 248 -4.67 82.13 -56.78
N LYS A 249 -5.72 82.89 -56.38
CA LYS A 249 -5.94 84.33 -56.69
C LYS A 249 -7.34 84.81 -56.19
N PRO A 250 -7.68 86.12 -56.22
CA PRO A 250 -7.76 87.00 -55.05
C PRO A 250 -9.21 87.42 -54.68
N SER A 251 -9.31 88.15 -53.56
CA SER A 251 -10.50 88.75 -52.95
C SER A 251 -11.33 89.65 -53.89
N PHE A 252 -12.67 89.58 -53.80
CA PHE A 252 -13.55 90.75 -53.62
C PHE A 252 -15.00 90.35 -53.22
N ALA A 253 -15.53 91.16 -52.29
CA ALA A 253 -16.93 91.53 -51.96
C ALA A 253 -18.10 90.52 -51.92
N SER A 254 -18.68 90.45 -50.72
CA SER A 254 -20.09 90.46 -50.29
C SER A 254 -21.22 89.90 -51.18
N GLU A 255 -21.98 89.01 -50.52
CA GLU A 255 -23.45 88.91 -50.45
C GLU A 255 -24.21 87.83 -51.23
N THR A 256 -25.08 87.18 -50.45
CA THR A 256 -26.33 86.47 -50.74
C THR A 256 -26.33 85.09 -51.42
N ASP A 257 -26.90 84.17 -50.63
CA ASP A 257 -27.92 83.18 -50.96
C ASP A 257 -27.58 81.86 -51.68
N HIS A 258 -27.96 80.79 -50.95
CA HIS A 258 -28.38 79.46 -51.39
C HIS A 258 -27.24 78.49 -51.76
N THR A 259 -26.81 77.69 -50.78
CA THR A 259 -26.12 76.42 -51.07
C THR A 259 -26.72 75.31 -50.22
N ILE A 260 -27.36 74.36 -50.90
CA ILE A 260 -27.85 73.09 -50.34
C ILE A 260 -26.68 72.13 -50.27
N TYR A 261 -26.46 71.49 -49.13
CA TYR A 261 -25.55 70.34 -49.01
C TYR A 261 -26.36 69.08 -48.71
N SER A 262 -26.06 67.98 -49.40
CA SER A 262 -26.60 66.65 -49.11
C SER A 262 -25.61 65.84 -48.30
N THR A 263 -26.08 65.16 -47.25
CA THR A 263 -25.29 64.19 -46.49
C THR A 263 -25.55 62.78 -47.02
N VAL A 264 -24.49 62.03 -47.31
CA VAL A 264 -24.57 60.60 -47.62
C VAL A 264 -24.18 59.81 -46.38
N CYS A 265 -25.11 59.03 -45.83
CA CYS A 265 -24.84 58.11 -44.71
C CYS A 265 -24.53 56.70 -45.23
N LYS A 266 -23.52 56.06 -44.64
CA LYS A 266 -23.16 54.66 -44.91
C LYS A 266 -24.17 53.74 -44.22
N SER A 267 -24.79 52.84 -44.98
CA SER A 267 -25.68 51.80 -44.45
C SER A 267 -24.85 50.75 -43.70
N ASN A 268 -25.16 50.54 -42.41
CA ASN A 268 -24.73 49.36 -41.67
C ASN A 268 -25.88 48.35 -41.68
N SER A 269 -25.85 47.42 -42.62
CA SER A 269 -26.70 46.23 -42.61
C SER A 269 -25.90 45.02 -42.12
N PHE A 270 -26.26 44.49 -40.95
CA PHE A 270 -26.32 43.06 -40.60
C PHE A 270 -26.84 42.95 -39.15
N SER A 271 -28.16 42.87 -38.95
CA SER A 271 -28.98 41.65 -38.86
C SER A 271 -28.52 40.64 -37.81
N SER A 272 -29.26 40.63 -36.70
CA SER A 272 -29.35 39.59 -35.69
C SER A 272 -30.05 38.33 -36.22
N ALA A 273 -29.64 37.16 -35.70
CA ALA A 273 -30.47 35.95 -35.53
C ALA A 273 -29.77 35.06 -34.47
N LEU A 274 -30.34 34.99 -33.25
CA LEU A 274 -31.03 33.82 -32.64
C LEU A 274 -30.05 32.72 -32.17
N SER A 275 -30.13 32.10 -30.99
CA SER A 275 -31.12 32.07 -29.90
C SER A 275 -30.58 31.09 -28.84
N VAL A 276 -30.73 31.36 -27.54
CA VAL A 276 -31.03 30.31 -26.53
C VAL A 276 -31.92 30.95 -25.47
N GLU A 277 -33.08 30.33 -25.28
CA GLU A 277 -34.14 30.66 -24.35
C GLU A 277 -34.03 29.67 -23.17
N GLU A 278 -33.88 30.16 -21.94
CA GLU A 278 -34.09 29.36 -20.73
C GLU A 278 -35.15 30.05 -19.86
N THR A 279 -36.31 29.40 -19.78
CA THR A 279 -37.45 29.73 -18.92
C THR A 279 -37.20 29.27 -17.49
N TRP A 280 -37.47 30.14 -16.51
CA TRP A 280 -37.67 29.77 -15.11
C TRP A 280 -39.17 29.73 -14.80
N VAL A 281 -39.72 28.53 -14.51
CA VAL A 281 -40.58 28.13 -13.37
C VAL A 281 -40.64 26.61 -13.37
#